data_AF-A0A7J9LML2-F1
#
_entry.id   AF-A0A7J9LML2-F1
#
_cell.length_a   1.000
_cell.length_b   1.000
_cell.length_c   1.000
_cell.angle_alpha   90.00
_cell.angle_beta   90.00
_cell.angle_gamma   90.00
#
_symmetry.space_group_name_H-M   'P 1'
#
loop_
_entity.id
_entity.type
_entity.pdbx_description
1 polymer ?
#
loop_
_entity_poly.entity_id
_entity_poly.type
_entity_poly.pdbx_seq_one_letter_code
_entity_poly.pdbx_strand_id
1 'polypeptide(L)'
;MQGNESTRLVCSILAMDQSCFSYKVCRFCETPVPDDKPAEFICNNRKCAGRRRSSKRLFRLLFSIGTETRVMNVVAFDRAAQVIFGCSAQEFFDFSILHPCAVKIASKVLVGELLKVTLSTPKRGKAEHLRMTNIVPMSSDFEPVIETLRKVDWT
;
A
#
# COMPACT_ATOMS: atom_id res chain seq x y z
N MET A 1 -6.94 -22.31 18.82
CA MET A 1 -7.25 -20.93 18.38
C MET A 1 -6.22 -20.01 19.02
N GLN A 2 -5.11 -19.70 18.33
CA GLN A 2 -4.11 -18.75 18.85
C GLN A 2 -4.59 -17.33 18.54
N GLY A 3 -4.65 -16.50 19.58
CA GLY A 3 -5.06 -15.10 19.48
C GLY A 3 -4.21 -14.37 18.45
N ASN A 4 -4.86 -13.53 17.66
CA ASN A 4 -4.22 -12.76 16.60
C ASN A 4 -3.30 -11.71 17.26
N GLU A 5 -2.03 -12.07 17.50
CA GLU A 5 -1.09 -11.22 18.20
C GLU A 5 -0.82 -9.96 17.38
N SER A 6 -1.07 -8.80 18.00
CA SER A 6 -0.85 -7.50 17.40
C SER A 6 0.10 -6.69 18.27
N THR A 7 1.14 -6.14 17.69
CA THR A 7 2.16 -5.37 18.39
C THR A 7 2.10 -3.92 17.93
N ARG A 8 2.05 -2.99 18.90
CA ARG A 8 2.17 -1.56 18.64
C ARG A 8 3.62 -1.15 18.85
N LEU A 9 4.20 -0.44 17.90
CA LEU A 9 5.58 0.02 17.99
C LEU A 9 5.78 1.31 17.20
N VAL A 10 6.89 1.97 17.45
CA VAL A 10 7.41 3.07 16.62
C VAL A 10 8.48 2.52 15.70
N CYS A 11 8.45 2.94 14.44
CA CYS A 11 9.44 2.54 13.44
C CYS A 11 9.76 3.69 12.50
N SER A 12 10.92 3.61 11.86
CA SER A 12 11.28 4.43 10.69
C SER A 12 11.15 3.60 9.41
N ILE A 13 10.66 4.20 8.32
CA ILE A 13 10.73 3.57 7.00
C ILE A 13 12.18 3.65 6.48
N LEU A 14 12.75 2.51 6.11
CA LEU A 14 14.11 2.43 5.55
C LEU A 14 14.09 2.27 4.03
N ALA A 15 13.08 1.60 3.49
CA ALA A 15 12.89 1.43 2.06
C ALA A 15 11.45 1.03 1.73
N MET A 16 11.02 1.35 0.51
CA MET A 16 9.77 0.87 -0.11
C MET A 16 10.09 0.08 -1.37
N ASP A 17 9.51 -1.10 -1.55
CA ASP A 17 9.57 -1.83 -2.81
C ASP A 17 8.91 -1.01 -3.93
N GLN A 18 9.63 -0.86 -5.04
CA GLN A 18 9.22 -0.03 -6.17
C GLN A 18 8.56 -0.87 -7.28
N SER A 19 8.70 -2.20 -7.24
CA SER A 19 8.29 -3.09 -8.32
C SER A 19 6.78 -3.39 -8.33
N CYS A 20 6.13 -3.42 -7.17
CA CYS A 20 4.74 -3.84 -7.09
C CYS A 20 3.95 -3.15 -5.95
N PHE A 21 3.77 -1.83 -6.05
CA PHE A 21 3.08 -1.01 -5.04
C PHE A 21 1.55 -1.16 -5.04
N SER A 22 0.95 -1.68 -6.11
CA SER A 22 -0.50 -1.86 -6.25
C SER A 22 -0.85 -3.14 -7.00
N TYR A 23 -2.09 -3.60 -6.84
CA TYR A 23 -2.64 -4.73 -7.58
C TYR A 23 -4.08 -4.45 -8.00
N LYS A 24 -4.49 -5.05 -9.11
CA LYS A 24 -5.83 -4.87 -9.67
C LYS A 24 -6.85 -5.79 -9.01
N VAL A 25 -8.03 -5.24 -8.74
CA VAL A 25 -9.17 -5.97 -8.16
C VAL A 25 -10.46 -5.64 -8.88
N CYS A 26 -11.48 -6.49 -8.73
CA CYS A 26 -12.85 -6.13 -9.09
C CYS A 26 -13.32 -4.98 -8.21
N ARG A 27 -13.85 -3.91 -8.81
CA ARG A 27 -14.33 -2.74 -8.08
C ARG A 27 -15.43 -3.06 -7.07
N PHE A 28 -16.25 -4.08 -7.35
CA PHE A 28 -17.41 -4.44 -6.52
C PHE A 28 -17.08 -5.43 -5.40
N CYS A 29 -16.42 -6.56 -5.73
CA CYS A 29 -16.20 -7.64 -4.77
C CYS A 29 -14.75 -7.72 -4.25
N GLU A 30 -13.86 -6.85 -4.74
CA GLU A 30 -12.44 -6.76 -4.38
C GLU A 30 -11.64 -8.06 -4.57
N THR A 31 -12.17 -8.96 -5.42
CA THR A 31 -11.42 -10.15 -5.83
C THR A 31 -10.24 -9.72 -6.71
N PRO A 32 -9.01 -10.21 -6.46
CA PRO A 32 -7.86 -9.95 -7.31
C PRO A 32 -8.12 -10.32 -8.77
N VAL A 33 -7.63 -9.48 -9.68
CA VAL A 33 -7.77 -9.64 -11.13
C VAL A 33 -6.37 -9.57 -11.75
N PRO A 34 -6.02 -10.49 -12.67
CA PRO A 34 -4.78 -10.42 -13.42
C PRO A 34 -4.58 -9.06 -14.12
N ASP A 35 -3.36 -8.52 -14.10
CA ASP A 35 -3.07 -7.16 -14.62
C ASP A 35 -3.28 -7.01 -16.14
N ASP A 36 -3.18 -8.10 -16.90
CA ASP A 36 -3.46 -8.20 -18.34
C ASP A 36 -4.94 -8.04 -18.71
N LYS A 37 -5.86 -8.27 -17.77
CA LYS A 37 -7.30 -8.11 -18.04
C LYS A 37 -7.66 -6.66 -18.40
N PRO A 38 -8.62 -6.43 -19.31
CA PRO A 38 -9.12 -5.09 -19.59
C PRO A 38 -9.75 -4.43 -18.34
N ALA A 39 -9.89 -3.11 -18.38
CA ALA A 39 -10.47 -2.32 -17.30
C ALA A 39 -11.88 -2.81 -16.92
N GLU A 40 -12.64 -3.29 -17.91
CA GLU A 40 -13.93 -3.94 -17.75
C GLU A 40 -13.85 -5.42 -18.10
N PHE A 41 -14.41 -6.28 -17.27
CA PHE A 41 -14.36 -7.72 -17.45
C PHE A 41 -15.57 -8.40 -16.80
N ILE A 42 -15.84 -9.65 -17.19
CA ILE A 42 -16.84 -10.49 -16.54
C ILE A 42 -16.25 -11.06 -15.24
N CYS A 43 -16.82 -10.68 -14.09
CA CYS A 43 -16.34 -11.15 -12.80
C CYS A 43 -17.07 -12.42 -12.34
N ASN A 44 -16.34 -13.54 -12.35
CA ASN A 44 -16.86 -14.86 -11.98
C ASN A 44 -16.99 -15.09 -10.46
N ASN A 45 -16.69 -14.09 -9.62
CA ASN A 45 -16.93 -14.22 -8.19
C ASN A 45 -18.44 -14.33 -7.92
N ARG A 46 -18.85 -15.22 -7.01
CA ARG A 46 -20.26 -15.39 -6.61
C ARG A 46 -20.95 -14.08 -6.24
N LYS A 47 -20.26 -13.15 -5.58
CA LYS A 47 -20.79 -11.81 -5.22
C LYS A 47 -21.14 -10.97 -6.45
N CYS A 48 -20.44 -11.18 -7.57
CA CYS A 48 -20.66 -10.45 -8.81
C CYS A 48 -21.62 -11.14 -9.77
N ALA A 49 -21.95 -12.42 -9.55
CA ALA A 49 -22.86 -13.23 -10.36
C ALA A 49 -22.56 -13.18 -11.87
N GLY A 50 -21.28 -13.20 -12.27
CA GLY A 50 -20.89 -13.18 -13.68
C GLY A 50 -21.24 -11.87 -14.40
N ARG A 51 -21.51 -10.78 -13.69
CA ARG A 51 -21.80 -9.48 -14.32
C ARG A 51 -20.52 -8.83 -14.83
N ARG A 52 -20.67 -7.98 -15.85
CA ARG A 52 -19.62 -7.05 -16.30
C ARG A 52 -19.32 -6.08 -15.16
N ARG A 53 -18.05 -5.98 -14.78
CA ARG A 53 -17.55 -5.12 -13.71
C ARG A 53 -16.32 -4.38 -14.19
N SER A 54 -16.11 -3.19 -13.66
CA SER A 54 -14.85 -2.49 -13.78
C SER A 54 -13.86 -2.97 -12.72
N SER A 55 -12.59 -2.72 -12.98
CA SER A 55 -11.50 -2.88 -12.02
C SER A 55 -11.21 -1.56 -11.29
N LYS A 56 -10.51 -1.68 -10.18
CA LYS A 56 -9.78 -0.61 -9.51
C LYS A 56 -8.45 -1.18 -9.01
N ARG A 57 -7.50 -0.32 -8.65
CA ARG A 57 -6.29 -0.71 -7.94
C ARG A 57 -6.42 -0.50 -6.44
N LEU A 58 -5.78 -1.37 -5.67
CA LEU A 58 -5.59 -1.25 -4.22
C LEU A 58 -4.08 -1.29 -3.90
N PHE A 59 -3.66 -0.62 -2.83
CA PHE A 59 -2.25 -0.64 -2.45
C PHE A 59 -1.85 -1.99 -1.84
N ARG A 60 -0.61 -2.38 -2.14
CA ARG A 60 0.15 -3.43 -1.47
C ARG A 60 1.59 -2.95 -1.37
N LEU A 61 1.87 -2.12 -0.37
CA LEU A 61 3.20 -1.54 -0.18
C LEU A 61 4.03 -2.48 0.68
N LEU A 62 5.17 -2.93 0.17
CA LEU A 62 6.16 -3.66 0.95
C LEU A 62 7.23 -2.67 1.42
N PHE A 63 7.42 -2.59 2.73
CA PHE A 63 8.41 -1.73 3.36
C PHE A 63 9.44 -2.56 4.11
N SER A 64 10.68 -2.07 4.10
CA SER A 64 11.64 -2.39 5.15
C SER A 64 11.54 -1.30 6.22
N ILE A 65 11.32 -1.70 7.47
CA ILE A 65 11.21 -0.77 8.60
C ILE A 65 12.29 -1.06 9.64
N GLY A 66 12.82 0.00 10.24
CA GLY A 66 13.71 -0.04 11.39
C GLY A 66 12.92 0.21 12.67
N THR A 67 13.04 -0.69 13.63
CA THR A 67 12.58 -0.51 15.00
C THR A 67 13.78 -0.29 15.92
N GLU A 68 13.54 0.00 17.20
CA GLU A 68 14.63 0.14 18.19
C GLU A 68 15.58 -1.08 18.22
N THR A 69 15.05 -2.29 18.01
CA THR A 69 15.80 -3.53 18.22
C THR A 69 16.16 -4.30 16.95
N ARG A 70 15.49 -4.03 15.83
CA ARG A 70 15.69 -4.80 14.58
C ARG A 70 15.11 -4.13 13.33
N VAL A 71 15.57 -4.60 12.18
CA VAL A 71 14.99 -4.32 10.86
C VAL A 71 14.09 -5.49 10.43
N MET A 72 12.94 -5.19 9.83
CA MET A 72 12.03 -6.22 9.31
C MET A 72 11.23 -5.73 8.10
N ASN A 73 10.77 -6.68 7.28
CA ASN A 73 9.88 -6.41 6.16
C ASN A 73 8.42 -6.53 6.57
N VAL A 74 7.61 -5.54 6.19
CA VAL A 74 6.18 -5.43 6.53
C VAL A 74 5.38 -4.99 5.31
N VAL A 75 4.10 -5.35 5.28
CA VAL A 75 3.19 -4.95 4.21
C VAL A 75 2.08 -4.02 4.72
N ALA A 76 1.85 -2.90 4.03
CA ALA A 76 0.71 -2.03 4.23
C ALA A 76 -0.29 -2.23 3.08
N PHE A 77 -1.52 -2.63 3.42
CA PHE A 77 -2.61 -2.75 2.45
C PHE A 77 -3.45 -1.49 2.41
N ASP A 78 -4.07 -1.25 1.26
CA ASP A 78 -4.95 -0.14 0.89
C ASP A 78 -5.21 0.92 1.98
N ARG A 79 -6.15 0.70 2.90
CA ARG A 79 -6.52 1.70 3.92
C ARG A 79 -5.34 2.23 4.74
N ALA A 80 -4.40 1.37 5.12
CA ALA A 80 -3.21 1.79 5.88
C ALA A 80 -2.24 2.57 4.98
N ALA A 81 -2.05 2.10 3.74
CA ALA A 81 -1.21 2.76 2.75
C ALA A 81 -1.73 4.15 2.34
N GLN A 82 -3.05 4.33 2.25
CA GLN A 82 -3.68 5.62 1.94
C GLN A 82 -3.36 6.71 2.98
N VAL A 83 -3.08 6.35 4.24
CA VAL A 83 -2.62 7.31 5.26
C VAL A 83 -1.27 7.90 4.89
N ILE A 84 -0.36 7.06 4.39
CA ILE A 84 0.98 7.48 3.97
C ILE A 84 0.90 8.25 2.64
N PHE A 85 0.11 7.74 1.69
CA PHE A 85 0.10 8.27 0.33
C PHE A 85 -0.79 9.49 0.14
N GLY A 86 -1.84 9.66 0.96
CA GLY A 86 -2.80 10.76 0.86
C GLY A 86 -3.81 10.63 -0.30
N CYS A 87 -3.70 9.57 -1.10
CA CYS A 87 -4.56 9.32 -2.25
C CYS A 87 -4.92 7.84 -2.35
N SER A 88 -5.82 7.50 -3.29
CA SER A 88 -6.12 6.09 -3.59
C SER A 88 -5.00 5.43 -4.41
N ALA A 89 -4.91 4.11 -4.37
CA ALA A 89 -3.94 3.37 -5.20
C ALA A 89 -4.17 3.54 -6.70
N GLN A 90 -5.43 3.75 -7.10
CA GLN A 90 -5.76 4.05 -8.50
C GLN A 90 -5.20 5.42 -8.90
N GLU A 91 -5.46 6.44 -8.09
CA GLU A 91 -4.96 7.80 -8.35
C GLU A 91 -3.43 7.84 -8.41
N PHE A 92 -2.74 7.21 -7.45
CA PHE A 92 -1.29 7.15 -7.48
C PHE A 92 -0.75 6.37 -8.69
N PHE A 93 -1.43 5.28 -9.08
CA PHE A 93 -1.07 4.54 -10.29
C PHE A 93 -1.19 5.42 -11.53
N ASP A 94 -2.32 6.11 -11.71
CA ASP A 94 -2.54 7.00 -12.85
C ASP A 94 -1.50 8.13 -12.87
N PHE A 95 -1.17 8.70 -11.70
CA PHE A 95 -0.07 9.67 -11.55
C PHE A 95 1.28 9.08 -11.97
N SER A 96 1.60 7.85 -11.58
CA SER A 96 2.88 7.20 -11.90
C SER A 96 3.05 6.87 -13.39
N ILE A 97 1.94 6.73 -14.13
CA ILE A 97 1.97 6.56 -15.59
C ILE A 97 2.35 7.88 -16.28
N LEU A 98 1.86 9.01 -15.77
CA LEU A 98 2.22 10.35 -16.27
C LEU A 98 3.64 10.76 -15.88
N HIS A 99 4.12 10.26 -14.73
CA HIS A 99 5.40 10.63 -14.14
C HIS A 99 6.24 9.37 -13.82
N PRO A 100 7.05 8.86 -14.78
CA PRO A 100 7.74 7.56 -14.66
C PRO A 100 8.67 7.42 -13.44
N CYS A 101 9.12 8.53 -12.84
CA CYS A 101 9.95 8.54 -11.64
C CYS A 101 9.17 8.65 -10.32
N ALA A 102 7.83 8.80 -10.35
CA ALA A 102 7.02 9.05 -9.16
C ALA A 102 7.16 7.99 -8.08
N VAL A 103 7.22 6.70 -8.44
CA VAL A 103 7.39 5.61 -7.47
C VAL A 103 8.76 5.67 -6.79
N LYS A 104 9.81 6.02 -7.55
CA LYS A 104 11.17 6.19 -7.03
C LYS A 104 11.28 7.39 -6.10
N ILE A 105 10.65 8.52 -6.46
CA ILE A 105 10.63 9.72 -5.61
C ILE A 105 9.79 9.47 -4.36
N ALA A 106 8.63 8.81 -4.48
CA ALA A 106 7.81 8.38 -3.34
C ALA A 106 8.63 7.54 -2.35
N SER A 107 9.39 6.56 -2.85
CA SER A 107 10.28 5.74 -2.02
C SER A 107 11.27 6.61 -1.24
N LYS A 108 11.91 7.59 -1.90
CA LYS A 108 12.87 8.52 -1.27
C LYS A 108 12.23 9.43 -0.23
N VAL A 109 11.07 10.01 -0.53
CA VAL A 109 10.34 10.90 0.38
C VAL A 109 9.98 10.18 1.67
N LEU A 110 9.71 8.88 1.62
CA LEU A 110 9.34 8.09 2.78
C LEU A 110 10.52 7.64 3.65
N VAL A 111 11.75 7.64 3.13
CA VAL A 111 12.91 7.18 3.92
C VAL A 111 13.12 8.12 5.10
N GLY A 112 13.20 7.56 6.30
CA GLY A 112 13.37 8.30 7.55
C GLY A 112 12.06 8.60 8.27
N GLU A 113 10.90 8.54 7.60
CA GLU A 113 9.61 8.87 8.20
C GLU A 113 9.31 8.01 9.42
N LEU A 114 9.03 8.67 10.55
CA LEU A 114 8.72 8.03 11.81
C LEU A 114 7.21 7.77 11.92
N LEU A 115 6.87 6.51 12.09
CA LEU A 115 5.49 6.05 12.15
C LEU A 115 5.24 5.29 13.46
N LYS A 116 4.11 5.59 14.09
CA LYS A 116 3.51 4.71 15.10
C LYS A 116 2.57 3.75 14.40
N VAL A 117 2.83 2.45 14.56
CA VAL A 117 2.16 1.41 13.76
C VAL A 117 1.61 0.28 14.62
N THR A 118 0.57 -0.38 14.12
CA THR A 118 0.12 -1.68 14.65
C THR A 118 0.45 -2.77 13.63
N LEU A 119 1.38 -3.64 14.01
CA LEU A 119 1.71 -4.85 13.26
C LEU A 119 0.79 -5.99 13.69
N SER A 120 0.33 -6.77 12.73
CA SER A 120 -0.48 -7.97 13.00
C SER A 120 0.02 -9.15 12.20
N THR A 121 -0.06 -10.33 12.79
CA THR A 121 0.18 -11.57 12.07
C THR A 121 -0.94 -11.83 11.05
N PRO A 122 -0.60 -12.39 9.88
CA PRO A 122 -1.62 -12.74 8.90
C PRO A 122 -2.50 -13.90 9.41
N LYS A 123 -3.83 -13.72 9.30
CA LYS A 123 -4.85 -14.68 9.79
C LYS A 123 -4.85 -16.06 9.10
N ARG A 124 -4.18 -16.21 7.95
CA ARG A 124 -4.12 -17.45 7.17
C ARG A 124 -2.66 -17.79 6.86
N GLY A 125 -2.27 -19.02 7.16
CA GLY A 125 -0.90 -19.51 7.05
C GLY A 125 -0.32 -19.43 5.63
N LYS A 126 1.01 -19.26 5.57
CA LYS A 126 1.89 -18.98 4.41
C LYS A 126 2.10 -17.51 3.99
N ALA A 127 1.48 -16.52 4.65
CA ALA A 127 1.86 -15.13 4.39
C ALA A 127 3.15 -14.79 5.16
N GLU A 128 4.18 -14.38 4.43
CA GLU A 128 5.55 -14.20 4.96
C GLU A 128 5.74 -12.89 5.74
N HIS A 129 4.94 -11.86 5.45
CA HIS A 129 5.13 -10.52 6.02
C HIS A 129 4.07 -10.17 7.07
N LEU A 130 4.51 -9.50 8.14
CA LEU A 130 3.62 -8.83 9.09
C LEU A 130 2.87 -7.70 8.40
N ARG A 131 1.62 -7.46 8.85
CA ARG A 131 0.76 -6.43 8.25
C ARG A 131 0.74 -5.17 9.10
N MET A 132 1.08 -4.04 8.51
CA MET A 132 0.80 -2.71 9.06
C MET A 132 -0.69 -2.42 8.88
N THR A 133 -1.43 -2.34 9.98
CA THR A 133 -2.90 -2.24 9.95
C THR A 133 -3.43 -0.91 10.47
N ASN A 134 -2.66 -0.26 11.33
CA ASN A 134 -2.87 1.12 11.75
C ASN A 134 -1.55 1.84 11.62
N ILE A 135 -1.56 3.04 11.05
CA ILE A 135 -0.38 3.85 10.77
C ILE A 135 -0.72 5.28 11.18
N VAL A 136 0.16 5.89 11.97
CA VAL A 136 0.06 7.28 12.39
C VAL A 136 1.45 7.91 12.21
N PRO A 137 1.63 8.81 11.23
CA PRO A 137 2.84 9.61 11.14
C PRO A 137 3.06 10.41 12.41
N MET A 138 4.31 10.47 12.87
CA MET A 138 4.64 11.11 14.15
C MET A 138 5.04 12.58 14.00
N SER A 139 5.48 12.99 12.81
CA SER A 139 5.77 14.40 12.52
C SER A 139 4.47 15.20 12.38
N SER A 140 4.39 16.37 13.00
CA SER A 140 3.30 17.34 12.77
C SER A 140 3.30 17.88 11.34
N ASP A 141 4.49 17.89 10.73
CA ASP A 141 4.73 18.44 9.41
C ASP A 141 4.71 17.34 8.35
N PHE A 142 4.22 16.14 8.70
CA PHE A 142 4.06 15.04 7.76
C PHE A 142 3.15 15.46 6.62
N GLU A 143 3.70 15.45 5.41
CA GLU A 143 2.97 15.68 4.19
C GLU A 143 2.76 14.35 3.45
N PRO A 144 1.51 13.97 3.09
CA PRO A 144 1.28 12.75 2.35
C PRO A 144 2.03 12.74 1.01
N VAL A 145 2.49 11.56 0.60
CA VAL A 145 3.36 11.39 -0.58
C VAL A 145 2.84 12.11 -1.82
N ILE A 146 1.53 12.01 -2.11
CA ILE A 146 0.96 12.61 -3.31
C ILE A 146 1.11 14.14 -3.33
N GLU A 147 1.02 14.80 -2.18
CA GLU A 147 1.13 16.26 -2.10
C GLU A 147 2.58 16.69 -2.31
N THR A 148 3.55 15.97 -1.74
CA THR A 148 4.98 16.19 -2.01
C THR A 148 5.30 16.01 -3.50
N LEU A 149 4.75 14.97 -4.13
CA LEU A 149 4.99 14.68 -5.55
C LEU A 149 4.38 15.72 -6.50
N ARG A 150 3.22 16.30 -6.15
CA ARG A 150 2.60 17.38 -6.96
C ARG A 150 3.44 18.66 -7.00
N LYS A 151 4.35 18.84 -6.04
CA LYS A 151 5.28 19.99 -5.96
C LYS A 151 6.60 19.74 -6.68
N VAL A 152 6.86 18.52 -7.14
CA VAL A 152 8.06 18.18 -7.89
C VAL A 152 7.99 18.81 -9.27
N ASP A 153 9.11 19.36 -9.73
CA ASP A 153 9.27 19.77 -11.12
C ASP A 153 9.52 18.53 -12.00
N TRP A 154 8.63 18.31 -12.96
CA TRP A 154 8.62 17.12 -13.82
C TRP A 154 9.13 17.40 -15.24
N THR A 155 9.57 18.62 -15.53
CA THR A 155 10.12 19.00 -16.84
C THR A 155 11.47 18.37 -17.13
#